data_AF-A0A7S2MFR6-F1
#
_entry.id   AF-A0A7S2MFR6-F1
#
_cell.length_a   1.000
_cell.length_b   1.000
_cell.length_c   1.000
_cell.angle_alpha   90.00
_cell.angle_beta   90.00
_cell.angle_gamma   90.00
#
_symmetry.space_group_name_H-M   'P 1'
#
loop_
_entity.id
_entity.type
_entity.pdbx_description
1 polymer ?
#
loop_
_entity_poly.entity_id
_entity_poly.type
_entity_poly.pdbx_seq_one_letter_code
_entity_poly.pdbx_strand_id
1 'polypeptide(L)'
;RGVEIWLTDNAERHIARHPSMLGGKLQEEDTFMVNFLLPFGNFVSYFSIPPKEELPPKIADVWSKFVKGDQQYRDARLKLLPVVIDGPWIVRKAVGKGTAPALLGKVIPLQYYFRDPDPQTGKKGTYEIDVIISGSRIAKGILNVVKGHSSCLTIAFAFIIEAALDSELPETVLCSFQMHSIHLDQCQSLPHLVLDT
;
A
#
# COMPACT_ATOMS: atom_id res chain seq x y z
N ARG A 1 -3.91 8.80 8.40
CA ARG A 1 -5.08 8.08 7.84
C ARG A 1 -5.01 6.60 8.26
N GLY A 2 -5.98 5.78 7.85
CA GLY A 2 -6.18 4.43 8.37
C GLY A 2 -5.90 3.32 7.37
N VAL A 3 -6.44 2.15 7.67
CA VAL A 3 -6.29 0.90 6.92
C VAL A 3 -7.63 0.17 6.94
N GLU A 4 -8.05 -0.35 5.80
CA GLU A 4 -9.36 -0.99 5.61
C GLU A 4 -9.21 -2.29 4.83
N ILE A 5 -10.09 -3.25 5.13
CA ILE A 5 -10.24 -4.48 4.35
C ILE A 5 -11.71 -4.58 3.94
N TRP A 6 -11.94 -4.72 2.65
CA TRP A 6 -13.24 -4.96 2.06
C TRP A 6 -13.31 -6.32 1.39
N LEU A 7 -14.38 -7.06 1.65
CA LEU A 7 -14.61 -8.37 1.04
C LEU A 7 -15.31 -8.22 -0.32
N THR A 8 -14.78 -8.91 -1.33
CA THR A 8 -15.39 -9.01 -2.67
C THR A 8 -14.73 -10.16 -3.43
N ASP A 9 -15.49 -10.85 -4.27
CA ASP A 9 -14.95 -11.87 -5.18
C ASP A 9 -14.14 -11.24 -6.33
N ASN A 10 -14.34 -9.95 -6.59
CA ASN A 10 -13.66 -9.18 -7.62
C ASN A 10 -13.01 -7.95 -6.97
N ALA A 11 -11.73 -8.07 -6.62
CA ALA A 11 -10.97 -6.95 -6.07
C ALA A 11 -10.90 -5.79 -7.07
N GLU A 12 -11.28 -4.60 -6.62
CA GLU A 12 -11.36 -3.41 -7.47
C GLU A 12 -9.99 -2.75 -7.66
N ARG A 13 -9.74 -2.31 -8.88
CA ARG A 13 -8.54 -1.56 -9.27
C ARG A 13 -8.81 -0.07 -9.21
N HIS A 14 -7.76 0.72 -8.99
CA HIS A 14 -7.85 2.18 -8.98
C HIS A 14 -9.00 2.67 -8.08
N ILE A 15 -9.12 2.08 -6.89
CA ILE A 15 -10.28 2.27 -6.01
C ILE A 15 -10.36 3.74 -5.53
N ALA A 16 -9.26 4.48 -5.53
CA ALA A 16 -9.24 5.92 -5.26
C ALA A 16 -10.06 6.77 -6.25
N ARG A 17 -10.40 6.24 -7.43
CA ARG A 17 -11.27 6.96 -8.38
C ARG A 17 -12.69 7.13 -7.86
N HIS A 18 -13.11 6.31 -6.90
CA HIS A 18 -14.47 6.34 -6.41
C HIS A 18 -14.70 7.55 -5.48
N PRO A 19 -15.73 8.37 -5.73
CA PRO A 19 -15.92 9.63 -5.02
C PRO A 19 -16.30 9.46 -3.54
N SER A 20 -16.74 8.27 -3.10
CA SER A 20 -17.07 8.02 -1.69
C SER A 20 -15.90 7.53 -0.83
N MET A 21 -14.70 7.33 -1.42
CA MET A 21 -13.55 6.83 -0.66
C MET A 21 -13.21 7.76 0.50
N LEU A 22 -12.98 7.15 1.68
CA LEU A 22 -12.82 7.87 2.95
C LEU A 22 -13.96 8.86 3.23
N GLY A 23 -15.20 8.48 2.93
CA GLY A 23 -16.38 9.34 3.09
C GLY A 23 -16.37 10.56 2.16
N GLY A 24 -15.71 10.46 1.02
CA GLY A 24 -15.52 11.55 0.05
C GLY A 24 -14.39 12.53 0.38
N LYS A 25 -13.58 12.22 1.39
CA LYS A 25 -12.49 13.07 1.89
C LYS A 25 -11.12 12.66 1.39
N LEU A 26 -11.06 11.76 0.39
CA LEU A 26 -9.78 11.27 -0.13
C LEU A 26 -8.91 12.42 -0.65
N GLN A 27 -9.51 13.40 -1.33
CA GLN A 27 -8.80 14.51 -2.01
C GLN A 27 -8.69 15.79 -1.17
N GLU A 28 -9.00 15.74 0.13
CA GLU A 28 -8.81 16.88 1.05
C GLU A 28 -7.32 17.09 1.42
N GLU A 29 -6.50 16.04 1.33
CA GLU A 29 -5.06 16.07 1.59
C GLU A 29 -4.33 15.20 0.55
N ASP A 30 -3.06 15.50 0.31
CA ASP A 30 -2.22 14.63 -0.51
C ASP A 30 -2.18 13.24 0.11
N THR A 31 -2.60 12.22 -0.64
CA THR A 31 -2.78 10.87 -0.09
C THR A 31 -1.95 9.86 -0.85
N PHE A 32 -1.06 9.18 -0.13
CA PHE A 32 -0.41 7.96 -0.59
C PHE A 32 -1.28 6.76 -0.22
N MET A 33 -1.49 5.85 -1.18
CA MET A 33 -2.38 4.71 -0.99
C MET A 33 -1.79 3.44 -1.59
N VAL A 34 -1.87 2.34 -0.85
CA VAL A 34 -1.52 1.02 -1.34
C VAL A 34 -2.72 0.10 -1.22
N ASN A 35 -3.18 -0.40 -2.35
CA ASN A 35 -4.33 -1.29 -2.50
C ASN A 35 -3.83 -2.70 -2.87
N PHE A 36 -3.87 -3.62 -1.93
CA PHE A 36 -3.59 -5.03 -2.21
C PHE A 36 -4.83 -5.70 -2.77
N LEU A 37 -4.72 -6.17 -4.01
CA LEU A 37 -5.79 -6.89 -4.70
C LEU A 37 -5.72 -8.36 -4.31
N LEU A 38 -6.51 -8.73 -3.31
CA LEU A 38 -6.60 -10.09 -2.79
C LEU A 38 -7.64 -10.88 -3.60
N PRO A 39 -7.54 -12.21 -3.68
CA PRO A 39 -8.57 -13.03 -4.31
C PRO A 39 -9.95 -12.99 -3.63
N PHE A 40 -10.06 -12.34 -2.46
CA PHE A 40 -11.28 -12.26 -1.66
C PHE A 40 -11.58 -10.83 -1.21
N GLY A 41 -10.88 -9.83 -1.75
CA GLY A 41 -11.08 -8.46 -1.32
C GLY A 41 -10.01 -7.45 -1.68
N ASN A 42 -10.23 -6.23 -1.22
CA ASN A 42 -9.25 -5.15 -1.25
C ASN A 42 -8.72 -4.93 0.17
N PHE A 43 -7.40 -4.94 0.32
CA PHE A 43 -6.74 -4.52 1.56
C PHE A 43 -6.02 -3.21 1.28
N VAL A 44 -6.55 -2.12 1.83
CA VAL A 44 -6.14 -0.77 1.47
C VAL A 44 -5.55 -0.05 2.67
N SER A 45 -4.42 0.61 2.45
CA SER A 45 -3.79 1.48 3.43
C SER A 45 -3.67 2.89 2.85
N TYR A 46 -3.96 3.90 3.67
CA TYR A 46 -3.97 5.31 3.28
C TYR A 46 -3.11 6.12 4.22
N PHE A 47 -2.30 7.04 3.66
CA PHE A 47 -1.41 7.90 4.42
C PHE A 47 -1.48 9.32 3.88
N SER A 48 -1.66 10.29 4.78
CA SER A 48 -1.53 11.69 4.42
C SER A 48 -0.05 11.97 4.19
N ILE A 49 0.25 12.68 3.10
CA ILE A 49 1.58 13.15 2.78
C ILE A 49 1.66 14.60 3.27
N PRO A 50 2.60 14.93 4.17
CA PRO A 50 2.83 16.31 4.57
C PRO A 50 3.14 17.20 3.34
N PRO A 51 2.81 18.49 3.38
CA PRO A 51 3.27 19.45 2.38
C PRO A 51 4.77 19.32 2.13
N LYS A 52 5.21 19.51 0.88
CA LYS A 52 6.60 19.30 0.49
C LYS A 52 7.57 20.16 1.31
N GLU A 53 7.12 21.34 1.72
CA GLU A 53 7.85 22.32 2.51
C GLU A 53 8.09 21.85 3.96
N GLU A 54 7.26 20.94 4.46
CA GLU A 54 7.38 20.35 5.81
C GLU A 54 8.21 19.06 5.81
N LEU A 55 8.42 18.45 4.64
CA LEU A 55 9.23 17.25 4.50
C LEU A 55 10.72 17.58 4.59
N PRO A 56 11.54 16.73 5.25
CA PRO A 56 12.98 16.82 5.16
C PRO A 56 13.44 16.87 3.68
N PRO A 57 14.38 17.75 3.29
CA PRO A 57 14.71 18.00 1.87
C PRO A 57 15.02 16.74 1.07
N LYS A 58 15.73 15.78 1.69
CA LYS A 58 16.03 14.48 1.07
C LYS A 58 14.76 13.66 0.79
N ILE A 59 13.83 13.61 1.73
CA ILE A 59 12.57 12.88 1.57
C ILE A 59 11.71 13.57 0.50
N ALA A 60 11.65 14.90 0.51
CA ALA A 60 10.94 15.68 -0.49
C ALA A 60 11.47 15.43 -1.92
N ASP A 61 12.79 15.33 -2.10
CA ASP A 61 13.42 15.02 -3.38
C ASP A 61 13.15 13.58 -3.83
N VAL A 62 13.39 12.59 -2.96
CA VAL A 62 13.14 11.18 -3.25
C VAL A 62 11.68 10.92 -3.59
N TRP A 63 10.75 11.51 -2.81
CA TRP A 63 9.32 11.44 -3.07
C TRP A 63 8.96 12.09 -4.42
N SER A 64 9.47 13.29 -4.71
CA SER A 64 9.20 13.99 -5.97
C SER A 64 9.70 13.20 -7.19
N LYS A 65 10.84 12.52 -7.09
CA LYS A 65 11.37 11.67 -8.16
C LYS A 65 10.54 10.40 -8.34
N PHE A 66 10.10 9.78 -7.24
CA PHE A 66 9.24 8.60 -7.28
C PHE A 66 7.89 8.88 -7.92
N VAL A 67 7.25 10.00 -7.56
CA VAL A 67 5.97 10.42 -8.18
C VAL A 67 6.12 10.65 -9.68
N LYS A 68 7.18 11.37 -10.09
CA LYS A 68 7.43 11.73 -11.50
C LYS A 68 8.06 10.61 -12.34
N GLY A 69 8.53 9.54 -11.70
CA GLY A 69 9.16 8.41 -12.36
C GLY A 69 8.20 7.69 -13.30
N ASP A 70 8.74 6.88 -14.19
CA ASP A 70 7.94 5.93 -14.98
C ASP A 70 7.67 4.63 -14.18
N GLN A 71 6.99 3.67 -14.81
CA GLN A 71 6.71 2.38 -14.18
C GLN A 71 8.00 1.63 -13.80
N GLN A 72 8.99 1.59 -14.69
CA GLN A 72 10.24 0.89 -14.44
C GLN A 72 10.99 1.47 -13.24
N TYR A 73 11.05 2.80 -13.15
CA TYR A 73 11.67 3.51 -12.04
C TYR A 73 10.96 3.20 -10.72
N ARG A 74 9.63 3.23 -10.69
CA ARG A 74 8.86 2.95 -9.47
C ARG A 74 8.98 1.49 -9.02
N ASP A 75 8.91 0.54 -9.97
CA ASP A 75 9.05 -0.89 -9.69
C ASP A 75 10.41 -1.26 -9.12
N ALA A 76 11.46 -0.57 -9.59
CA ALA A 76 12.82 -0.73 -9.09
C ALA A 76 13.03 -0.11 -7.70
N ARG A 77 12.05 0.61 -7.15
CA ARG A 77 12.22 1.36 -5.90
C ARG A 77 11.25 1.05 -4.77
N LEU A 78 10.01 0.68 -5.05
CA LEU A 78 9.05 0.45 -3.97
C LEU A 78 9.42 -0.83 -3.18
N LYS A 79 9.70 -0.66 -1.90
CA LYS A 79 9.98 -1.73 -0.94
C LYS A 79 8.84 -1.91 0.05
N LEU A 80 8.65 -3.15 0.50
CA LEU A 80 7.78 -3.51 1.62
C LEU A 80 8.56 -4.32 2.65
N LEU A 81 8.43 -3.92 3.90
CA LEU A 81 8.88 -4.69 5.06
C LEU A 81 7.67 -5.13 5.90
N PRO A 82 7.24 -6.39 5.79
CA PRO A 82 6.29 -6.98 6.73
C PRO A 82 7.04 -7.58 7.94
N VAL A 83 6.56 -7.31 9.15
CA VAL A 83 7.11 -7.85 10.40
C VAL A 83 6.00 -8.50 11.21
N VAL A 84 6.09 -9.82 11.39
CA VAL A 84 5.21 -10.53 12.32
C VAL A 84 5.66 -10.22 13.73
N ILE A 85 4.86 -9.45 14.46
CA ILE A 85 5.13 -9.06 15.85
C ILE A 85 4.71 -10.23 16.76
N ASP A 86 3.47 -10.67 16.61
CA ASP A 86 2.91 -11.81 17.33
C ASP A 86 2.14 -12.73 16.37
N GLY A 87 2.16 -14.04 16.61
CA GLY A 87 1.44 -15.01 15.80
C GLY A 87 2.19 -16.32 15.54
N PRO A 88 1.51 -17.28 14.87
CA PRO A 88 2.02 -18.63 14.68
C PRO A 88 3.36 -18.70 13.93
N TRP A 89 4.21 -19.66 14.32
CA TRP A 89 5.53 -19.84 13.71
C TRP A 89 5.47 -20.07 12.19
N ILE A 90 4.40 -20.71 11.69
CA ILE A 90 4.19 -20.95 10.26
C ILE A 90 4.00 -19.64 9.50
N VAL A 91 3.34 -18.65 10.10
CA VAL A 91 3.17 -17.31 9.52
C VAL A 91 4.51 -16.58 9.48
N ARG A 92 5.29 -16.62 10.56
CA ARG A 92 6.66 -16.05 10.62
C ARG A 92 7.55 -16.66 9.54
N LYS A 93 7.47 -17.98 9.34
CA LYS A 93 8.23 -18.68 8.29
C LYS A 93 7.81 -18.26 6.88
N ALA A 94 6.50 -18.09 6.64
CA ALA A 94 5.98 -17.69 5.34
C ALA A 94 6.32 -16.23 4.99
N VAL A 95 6.13 -15.30 5.94
CA VAL A 95 6.40 -13.86 5.76
C VAL A 95 7.91 -13.56 5.72
N GLY A 96 8.69 -14.34 6.46
CA GLY A 96 10.13 -14.15 6.60
C GLY A 96 10.52 -13.49 7.92
N LYS A 97 11.83 -13.28 8.11
CA LYS A 97 12.40 -12.83 9.39
C LYS A 97 12.05 -11.39 9.78
N GLY A 98 11.52 -10.58 8.84
CA GLY A 98 11.17 -9.19 9.10
C GLY A 98 12.38 -8.26 9.34
N THR A 99 13.57 -8.65 8.86
CA THR A 99 14.82 -7.89 9.05
C THR A 99 15.27 -7.13 7.80
N ALA A 100 14.67 -7.40 6.64
CA ALA A 100 15.07 -6.81 5.37
C ALA A 100 13.84 -6.53 4.50
N PRO A 101 13.62 -5.29 4.03
CA PRO A 101 12.55 -4.98 3.09
C PRO A 101 12.78 -5.68 1.75
N ALA A 102 11.69 -6.04 1.05
CA ALA A 102 11.74 -6.62 -0.29
C ALA A 102 11.25 -5.61 -1.33
N LEU A 103 11.95 -5.52 -2.47
CA LEU A 103 11.48 -4.81 -3.66
C LEU A 103 10.21 -5.46 -4.20
N LEU A 104 9.08 -4.77 -4.13
CA LEU A 104 7.77 -5.30 -4.53
C LEU A 104 7.70 -5.55 -6.03
N GLY A 105 8.09 -4.57 -6.86
CA GLY A 105 8.00 -4.63 -8.32
C GLY A 105 8.84 -5.74 -8.95
N LYS A 106 9.80 -6.32 -8.22
CA LYS A 106 10.60 -7.46 -8.67
C LYS A 106 9.80 -8.78 -8.68
N VAL A 107 8.82 -8.92 -7.79
CA VAL A 107 8.16 -10.21 -7.50
C VAL A 107 6.65 -10.17 -7.61
N ILE A 108 6.05 -8.98 -7.63
CA ILE A 108 4.61 -8.76 -7.72
C ILE A 108 4.35 -7.66 -8.77
N PRO A 109 3.45 -7.89 -9.74
CA PRO A 109 3.03 -6.84 -10.66
C PRO A 109 2.37 -5.68 -9.91
N LEU A 110 2.80 -4.47 -10.23
CA LEU A 110 2.28 -3.23 -9.65
C LEU A 110 1.64 -2.37 -10.74
N GLN A 111 0.59 -1.64 -10.38
CA GLN A 111 -0.02 -0.64 -11.25
C GLN A 111 -0.16 0.67 -10.48
N TYR A 112 0.27 1.76 -11.10
CA TYR A 112 0.32 3.09 -10.48
C TYR A 112 -0.75 4.00 -11.05
N TYR A 113 -1.53 4.62 -10.17
CA TYR A 113 -2.56 5.60 -10.50
C TYR A 113 -2.23 6.88 -9.74
N PHE A 114 -1.29 7.66 -10.29
CA PHE A 114 -0.81 8.88 -9.65
C PHE A 114 -1.46 10.10 -10.30
N ARG A 115 -2.08 10.93 -9.48
CA ARG A 115 -2.69 12.19 -9.86
C ARG A 115 -2.08 13.30 -9.01
N ASP A 116 -1.51 14.29 -9.67
CA ASP A 116 -1.01 15.49 -9.00
C ASP A 116 -2.17 16.35 -8.47
N PRO A 117 -1.93 17.21 -7.47
CA PRO A 117 -2.89 18.22 -7.04
C PRO A 117 -3.36 19.08 -8.21
N ASP A 118 -4.64 19.44 -8.20
CA ASP A 118 -5.25 20.33 -9.18
C ASP A 118 -5.56 21.68 -8.54
N PRO A 119 -4.78 22.74 -8.85
CA PRO A 119 -4.99 24.07 -8.31
C PRO A 119 -6.34 24.70 -8.68
N GLN A 120 -6.96 24.27 -9.79
CA GLN A 120 -8.23 24.85 -10.25
C GLN A 120 -9.40 24.33 -9.43
N THR A 121 -9.40 23.04 -9.10
CA THR A 121 -10.47 22.40 -8.32
C THR A 121 -10.16 22.38 -6.82
N GLY A 122 -8.92 22.68 -6.42
CA GLY A 122 -8.45 22.59 -5.04
C GLY A 122 -8.24 21.15 -4.57
N LYS A 123 -8.44 20.16 -5.45
CA LYS A 123 -8.27 18.73 -5.14
C LYS A 123 -6.81 18.41 -4.93
N LYS A 124 -6.49 17.70 -3.85
CA LYS A 124 -5.14 17.25 -3.53
C LYS A 124 -4.75 16.00 -4.31
N GLY A 125 -3.44 15.73 -4.33
CA GLY A 125 -2.86 14.62 -5.05
C GLY A 125 -3.30 13.28 -4.47
N THR A 126 -3.37 12.28 -5.35
CA THR A 126 -3.70 10.90 -4.98
C THR A 126 -2.74 9.97 -5.67
N TYR A 127 -2.01 9.19 -4.88
CA TYR A 127 -0.91 8.35 -5.33
C TYR A 127 -1.21 6.90 -4.97
N GLU A 128 -2.07 6.27 -5.75
CA GLU A 128 -2.50 4.89 -5.55
C GLU A 128 -1.57 3.88 -6.24
N ILE A 129 -1.26 2.80 -5.52
CA ILE A 129 -0.53 1.65 -6.02
C ILE A 129 -1.38 0.40 -5.82
N ASP A 130 -1.76 -0.24 -6.92
CA ASP A 130 -2.37 -1.56 -6.92
C ASP A 130 -1.28 -2.64 -6.85
N VAL A 131 -1.32 -3.46 -5.81
CA VAL A 131 -0.45 -4.62 -5.62
C VAL A 131 -1.20 -5.88 -6.02
N ILE A 132 -0.89 -6.41 -7.21
CA ILE A 132 -1.70 -7.46 -7.86
C ILE A 132 -1.26 -8.84 -7.38
N ILE A 133 -1.77 -9.29 -6.22
CA ILE A 133 -1.34 -10.54 -5.58
C ILE A 133 -1.54 -11.76 -6.48
N SER A 134 -2.63 -11.79 -7.27
CA SER A 134 -2.92 -12.89 -8.19
C SER A 134 -1.81 -13.15 -9.21
N GLY A 135 -1.04 -12.10 -9.56
CA GLY A 135 0.09 -12.13 -10.49
C GLY A 135 1.38 -12.71 -9.93
N SER A 136 1.46 -13.06 -8.64
CA SER A 136 2.67 -13.60 -8.01
C SER A 136 2.43 -14.92 -7.30
N ARG A 137 3.15 -15.97 -7.69
CA ARG A 137 3.09 -17.27 -7.01
C ARG A 137 3.59 -17.18 -5.57
N ILE A 138 4.64 -16.38 -5.33
CA ILE A 138 5.20 -16.17 -4.01
C ILE A 138 4.17 -15.46 -3.12
N ALA A 139 3.61 -14.35 -3.60
CA ALA A 139 2.64 -13.57 -2.82
C ALA A 139 1.37 -14.38 -2.50
N LYS A 140 0.85 -15.17 -3.45
CA LYS A 140 -0.26 -16.10 -3.20
C LYS A 140 0.06 -17.13 -2.13
N GLY A 141 1.28 -17.67 -2.13
CA GLY A 141 1.74 -18.61 -1.11
C GLY A 141 1.72 -18.01 0.29
N ILE A 142 2.28 -16.80 0.42
CA ILE A 142 2.29 -16.05 1.70
C ILE A 142 0.87 -15.76 2.15
N LEU A 143 0.03 -15.22 1.26
CA LEU A 143 -1.37 -14.88 1.57
C LEU A 143 -2.17 -16.10 2.05
N ASN A 144 -1.98 -17.26 1.42
CA ASN A 144 -2.69 -18.48 1.81
C ASN A 144 -2.38 -18.94 3.24
N VAL A 145 -1.17 -18.67 3.73
CA VAL A 145 -0.81 -18.94 5.13
C VAL A 145 -1.36 -17.84 6.04
N VAL A 146 -1.11 -16.58 5.71
CA VAL A 146 -1.50 -15.42 6.54
C VAL A 146 -3.00 -15.36 6.76
N LYS A 147 -3.81 -15.57 5.71
CA LYS A 147 -5.28 -15.43 5.79
C LYS A 147 -5.91 -16.34 6.85
N GLY A 148 -5.42 -17.58 6.97
CA GLY A 148 -5.94 -18.58 7.92
C GLY A 148 -5.58 -18.32 9.38
N HIS A 149 -4.70 -17.35 9.64
CA HIS A 149 -4.24 -16.98 10.98
C HIS A 149 -4.48 -15.49 11.28
N SER A 150 -5.20 -14.78 10.43
CA SER A 150 -5.43 -13.34 10.53
C SER A 150 -6.02 -12.91 11.89
N SER A 151 -6.92 -13.71 12.46
CA SER A 151 -7.57 -13.47 13.77
C SER A 151 -6.68 -13.71 14.99
N CYS A 152 -5.46 -14.25 14.82
CA CYS A 152 -4.49 -14.43 15.90
C CYS A 152 -3.09 -13.92 15.51
N LEU A 153 -3.06 -12.95 14.60
CA LEU A 153 -1.84 -12.37 14.05
C LEU A 153 -1.74 -10.89 14.42
N THR A 154 -0.56 -10.50 14.86
CA THR A 154 -0.12 -9.10 14.90
C THR A 154 0.98 -8.92 13.88
N ILE A 155 0.74 -8.10 12.86
CA ILE A 155 1.69 -7.84 11.78
C ILE A 155 1.82 -6.34 11.55
N ALA A 156 3.06 -5.88 11.40
CA ALA A 156 3.38 -4.51 11.01
C ALA A 156 3.85 -4.49 9.56
N PHE A 157 3.60 -3.39 8.87
CA PHE A 157 4.05 -3.14 7.52
C PHE A 157 4.76 -1.79 7.48
N ALA A 158 5.85 -1.70 6.74
CA ALA A 158 6.49 -0.44 6.39
C ALA A 158 6.77 -0.39 4.89
N PHE A 159 6.43 0.74 4.27
CA PHE A 159 6.77 1.03 2.88
C PHE A 159 7.98 1.96 2.83
N ILE A 160 8.90 1.67 1.91
CA ILE A 160 10.18 2.37 1.77
C ILE A 160 10.43 2.60 0.27
N ILE A 161 11.11 3.69 -0.09
CA ILE A 161 11.66 3.89 -1.44
C ILE A 161 13.15 3.51 -1.40
N GLU A 162 13.62 2.63 -2.30
CA GLU A 162 15.07 2.36 -2.50
C GLU A 162 15.83 3.66 -2.65
N ALA A 163 16.95 3.75 -1.96
CA ALA A 163 18.02 4.62 -2.37
C ALA A 163 18.78 3.96 -3.54
N ALA A 164 18.69 4.52 -4.75
CA ALA A 164 19.54 4.08 -5.88
C ALA A 164 20.85 4.88 -5.96
N LEU A 165 20.97 5.98 -5.21
CA LEU A 165 22.17 6.81 -5.12
C LEU A 165 22.62 6.95 -3.66
N ASP A 166 23.93 7.06 -3.43
CA ASP A 166 24.49 7.25 -2.08
C ASP A 166 23.90 8.49 -1.37
N SER A 167 23.60 9.55 -2.12
CA SER A 167 22.97 10.78 -1.60
C SER A 167 21.55 10.56 -1.05
N GLU A 168 20.90 9.45 -1.42
CA GLU A 168 19.57 9.11 -0.94
C GLU A 168 19.62 8.28 0.36
N LEU A 169 20.80 7.78 0.75
CA LEU A 169 21.00 7.03 1.99
C LEU A 169 21.02 7.94 3.24
N PRO A 170 20.70 7.39 4.44
CA PRO A 170 19.98 6.13 4.62
C PRO A 170 18.55 6.21 4.09
N GLU A 171 17.98 5.07 3.74
CA GLU A 171 16.56 4.96 3.35
C GLU A 171 15.65 5.41 4.49
N THR A 172 14.52 6.01 4.16
CA THR A 172 13.52 6.43 5.14
C THR A 172 12.20 5.74 4.88
N VAL A 173 11.57 5.27 5.95
CA VAL A 173 10.21 4.72 5.89
C VAL A 173 9.26 5.83 5.46
N LEU A 174 8.53 5.59 4.36
CA LEU A 174 7.48 6.49 3.89
C LEU A 174 6.28 6.46 4.83
N CYS A 175 5.86 5.25 5.16
CA CYS A 175 4.74 5.02 6.05
C CYS A 175 4.81 3.62 6.65
N SER A 176 4.19 3.48 7.81
CA SER A 176 4.07 2.21 8.50
C SER A 176 2.76 2.12 9.25
N PHE A 177 2.28 0.90 9.44
CA PHE A 177 1.09 0.62 10.22
C PHE A 177 1.18 -0.78 10.81
N GLN A 178 0.36 -1.04 11.83
CA GLN A 178 0.24 -2.33 12.48
C GLN A 178 -1.22 -2.75 12.50
N MET A 179 -1.45 -4.03 12.30
CA MET A 179 -2.77 -4.66 12.39
C MET A 179 -2.70 -5.79 13.41
N HIS A 180 -3.81 -5.99 14.12
CA HIS A 180 -3.94 -7.00 15.15
C HIS A 180 -5.29 -7.71 15.01
N SER A 181 -5.27 -9.05 15.11
CA SER A 181 -6.45 -9.89 15.27
C SER A 181 -7.56 -9.58 14.25
N ILE A 182 -7.23 -9.66 12.96
CA ILE A 182 -8.16 -9.36 11.88
C ILE A 182 -9.12 -10.52 11.66
N HIS A 183 -10.39 -10.31 11.99
CA HIS A 183 -11.48 -11.25 11.73
C HIS A 183 -12.05 -11.00 10.33
N LEU A 184 -11.53 -11.72 9.32
CA LEU A 184 -11.91 -11.51 7.91
C LEU A 184 -13.40 -11.73 7.66
N ASP A 185 -14.07 -12.59 8.42
CA ASP A 185 -15.51 -12.84 8.37
C ASP A 185 -16.37 -11.68 8.90
N GLN A 186 -15.74 -10.73 9.60
CA GLN A 186 -16.38 -9.53 10.12
C GLN A 186 -16.02 -8.27 9.30
N CYS A 187 -15.16 -8.40 8.29
CA CYS A 187 -14.86 -7.30 7.38
C CYS A 187 -16.10 -6.95 6.54
N GLN A 188 -16.28 -5.66 6.28
CA GLN A 188 -17.39 -5.19 5.45
C GLN A 188 -17.21 -5.68 4.02
N SER A 189 -18.30 -6.00 3.33
CA SER A 189 -18.25 -6.14 1.88
C SER A 189 -17.81 -4.81 1.27
N LEU A 190 -17.08 -4.88 0.15
CA LEU A 190 -16.86 -3.70 -0.65
C LEU A 190 -18.23 -3.15 -1.01
N PRO A 191 -18.56 -1.89 -0.66
CA PRO A 191 -19.85 -1.32 -1.05
C PRO A 191 -19.99 -1.44 -2.57
N HIS A 192 -21.23 -1.52 -3.07
CA HIS A 192 -21.48 -1.38 -4.49
C HIS A 192 -21.06 0.05 -4.89
N LEU A 193 -19.78 0.19 -5.19
CA LEU A 193 -19.19 1.37 -5.78
C LEU A 193 -19.80 1.41 -7.17
N VAL A 194 -20.75 2.33 -7.40
CA VAL A 194 -21.23 2.59 -8.75
C VAL A 194 -20.05 3.22 -9.46
N LEU A 195 -19.27 2.37 -10.12
CA LEU A 195 -18.21 2.79 -11.01
C LEU A 195 -18.93 3.34 -12.23
N ASP A 196 -19.29 4.63 -12.19
CA ASP A 196 -19.77 5.31 -13.38
C ASP A 196 -18.77 5.05 -14.50
N THR A 197 -19.29 4.47 -15.58
CA THR A 197 -18.61 4.07 -16.82
C THR A 197 -17.79 5.19 -17.42
#